data_AF-A0A7J2R7R6-F1
#
_entry.id   AF-A0A7J2R7R6-F1
#
_cell.length_a   1.000
_cell.length_b   1.000
_cell.length_c   1.000
_cell.angle_alpha   90.00
_cell.angle_beta   90.00
_cell.angle_gamma   90.00
#
_symmetry.space_group_name_H-M   'P 1'
#
loop_
_entity.id
_entity.type
_entity.pdbx_description
1 polymer ?
#
loop_
_entity_poly.entity_id
_entity_poly.type
_entity_poly.pdbx_seq_one_letter_code
_entity_poly.pdbx_strand_id
1 'polypeptide(L)'
;MHLGDLYLKQHQYQLAINAYGKSLSINANNWVTLNNLGVAYMNVGNFKSAVDCLKKALPFKILDRNAWNNLILAHRGMGNSQEAEMIKKKAQEFGIIV
;
A
#
# COMPACT_ATOMS: atom_id res chain seq x y z
N MET A 1 16.76 6.02 -9.43
CA MET A 1 16.18 5.99 -8.07
C MET A 1 15.10 7.06 -8.01
N HIS A 2 13.83 6.70 -7.80
CA HIS A 2 12.76 7.70 -7.78
C HIS A 2 12.85 8.51 -6.48
N LEU A 3 12.67 9.83 -6.57
CA LEU A 3 12.79 10.75 -5.43
C LEU A 3 11.90 10.33 -4.24
N GLY A 4 10.71 9.77 -4.52
CA GLY A 4 9.83 9.23 -3.49
C GLY A 4 10.44 8.06 -2.71
N ASP A 5 11.17 7.16 -3.37
CA ASP A 5 11.82 6.01 -2.70
C ASP A 5 12.96 6.46 -1.79
N LEU A 6 13.67 7.53 -2.18
CA LEU A 6 14.70 8.14 -1.33
C LEU A 6 14.08 8.69 -0.06
N TYR A 7 13.00 9.48 -0.19
CA TYR A 7 12.29 10.03 0.96
C TYR A 7 11.69 8.95 1.86
N LEU A 8 11.14 7.87 1.27
CA LEU A 8 10.60 6.74 2.02
C LEU A 8 11.68 6.07 2.88
N LYS A 9 12.87 5.83 2.31
CA LYS A 9 14.02 5.24 3.02
C LYS A 9 14.56 6.15 4.12
N GLN A 10 14.42 7.47 3.99
CA GLN A 10 14.81 8.45 5.00
C GLN A 10 13.69 8.75 6.02
N HIS A 11 12.59 7.99 6.00
CA HIS A 11 11.41 8.20 6.84
C HIS A 11 10.75 9.59 6.67
N GLN A 12 11.05 10.29 5.57
CA GLN A 12 10.45 11.57 5.21
C GLN A 12 9.12 11.34 4.48
N TYR A 13 8.16 10.75 5.19
CA TYR A 13 6.94 10.21 4.59
C TYR A 13 6.08 11.26 3.87
N GLN A 14 5.98 12.48 4.42
CA GLN A 14 5.20 13.54 3.78
C GLN A 14 5.81 13.99 2.44
N LEU A 15 7.14 14.00 2.33
CA LEU A 15 7.84 14.31 1.08
C LEU A 15 7.72 13.14 0.09
N ALA A 16 7.78 11.90 0.58
CA ALA A 16 7.53 10.71 -0.22
C ALA A 16 6.12 10.73 -0.83
N ILE A 17 5.10 11.06 -0.04
CA ILE A 17 3.71 11.19 -0.50
C ILE A 17 3.59 12.21 -1.65
N ASN A 18 4.19 13.40 -1.50
CA ASN A 18 4.17 14.42 -2.54
C ASN A 18 4.88 13.94 -3.82
N ALA A 19 6.08 13.36 -3.68
CA ALA A 19 6.84 12.85 -4.82
C ALA A 19 6.10 11.72 -5.56
N TYR A 20 5.47 10.80 -4.84
CA TYR A 20 4.67 9.73 -5.43
C TYR A 20 3.38 10.26 -6.07
N GLY A 21 2.72 11.27 -5.49
CA GLY A 21 1.57 11.93 -6.11
C GLY A 21 1.89 12.50 -7.48
N LYS A 22 3.04 13.16 -7.63
CA LYS A 22 3.56 13.65 -8.92
C LYS A 22 3.91 12.51 -9.89
N SER A 23 4.44 11.40 -9.39
CA SER A 23 4.69 10.22 -10.23
C SER A 23 3.39 9.63 -10.78
N LEU A 24 2.34 9.54 -9.94
CA LEU A 24 1.03 9.02 -10.33
C LEU A 24 0.26 9.96 -11.27
N SER A 25 0.52 11.26 -11.27
CA SER A 25 -0.06 12.14 -12.29
C SER A 25 0.48 11.88 -13.70
N ILE A 26 1.63 11.23 -13.82
CA ILE A 26 2.23 10.83 -15.11
C ILE A 26 1.79 9.40 -15.46
N ASN A 27 1.85 8.48 -14.49
CA ASN A 27 1.38 7.11 -14.66
C ASN A 27 0.52 6.67 -13.46
N ALA A 28 -0.79 6.83 -13.61
CA ALA A 28 -1.77 6.57 -12.56
C ALA A 28 -1.84 5.11 -12.11
N ASN A 29 -1.39 4.17 -12.94
CA ASN A 29 -1.48 2.73 -12.70
C ASN A 29 -0.13 2.09 -12.35
N ASN A 30 0.89 2.89 -12.01
CA ASN A 30 2.16 2.36 -11.55
C ASN A 30 2.00 1.69 -10.18
N TRP A 31 1.86 0.36 -10.17
CA TRP A 31 1.61 -0.43 -8.97
C TRP A 31 2.73 -0.31 -7.92
N VAL A 32 4.00 -0.12 -8.34
CA VAL A 32 5.13 0.08 -7.42
C VAL A 32 4.94 1.39 -6.66
N THR A 33 4.62 2.45 -7.40
CA THR A 33 4.36 3.78 -6.83
C THR A 33 3.14 3.75 -5.92
N LEU A 34 2.05 3.09 -6.33
CA LEU A 34 0.85 2.91 -5.50
C LEU A 34 1.15 2.15 -4.21
N ASN A 35 1.92 1.07 -4.27
CA ASN A 35 2.32 0.31 -3.07
C ASN A 35 3.16 1.17 -2.12
N ASN A 36 4.18 1.85 -2.63
CA ASN A 36 5.07 2.67 -1.80
C ASN A 36 4.34 3.90 -1.23
N LEU A 37 3.42 4.49 -1.99
CA LEU A 37 2.53 5.54 -1.50
C LEU A 37 1.62 5.02 -0.38
N GLY A 38 1.08 3.81 -0.52
CA GLY A 38 0.32 3.13 0.53
C GLY A 38 1.12 2.97 1.82
N VAL A 39 2.35 2.49 1.72
CA VAL A 39 3.28 2.37 2.86
C VAL A 39 3.57 3.74 3.48
N ALA A 40 3.82 4.78 2.68
CA ALA A 40 4.04 6.13 3.19
C ALA A 40 2.81 6.65 3.95
N TYR A 41 1.60 6.42 3.43
CA TYR A 41 0.35 6.79 4.10
C TYR A 41 0.14 6.05 5.43
N MET A 42 0.47 4.76 5.50
CA MET A 42 0.40 4.01 6.78
C MET A 42 1.32 4.62 7.83
N ASN A 43 2.52 5.04 7.45
CA ASN A 43 3.50 5.60 8.38
C ASN A 43 3.11 6.99 8.92
N VAL A 44 2.28 7.74 8.21
CA VAL A 44 1.70 9.00 8.70
C VAL A 44 0.32 8.82 9.37
N GLY A 45 -0.12 7.57 9.56
CA GLY A 45 -1.41 7.24 10.17
C GLY A 45 -2.63 7.46 9.27
N ASN A 46 -2.45 7.84 8.00
CA ASN A 46 -3.56 7.97 7.05
C ASN A 46 -3.89 6.61 6.42
N PHE A 47 -4.42 5.71 7.24
CA PHE A 47 -4.70 4.34 6.82
C PHE A 47 -5.78 4.24 5.73
N LYS A 48 -6.72 5.19 5.67
CA LYS A 48 -7.75 5.23 4.62
C LYS A 48 -7.12 5.41 3.24
N SER A 49 -6.27 6.43 3.06
CA SER A 49 -5.56 6.64 1.79
C SER A 49 -4.58 5.51 1.48
N ALA A 50 -4.01 4.87 2.51
CA ALA A 50 -3.18 3.69 2.32
C ALA A 50 -3.96 2.53 1.69
N VAL A 51 -5.14 2.20 2.25
CA VAL A 51 -6.03 1.16 1.71
C VAL A 51 -6.39 1.45 0.25
N ASP A 52 -6.76 2.68 -0.09
CA ASP A 52 -7.13 3.05 -1.46
C ASP A 52 -5.98 2.81 -2.45
N CYS A 53 -4.75 3.16 -2.07
CA CYS A 53 -3.57 2.94 -2.92
C CYS A 53 -3.24 1.45 -3.05
N LEU A 54 -3.26 0.72 -1.93
CA LEU A 54 -2.92 -0.71 -1.89
C LEU A 54 -3.95 -1.56 -2.63
N LYS A 55 -5.25 -1.23 -2.53
CA LYS A 55 -6.31 -1.89 -3.32
C LYS A 55 -6.10 -1.71 -4.83
N LYS A 56 -5.63 -0.54 -5.28
CA LYS A 56 -5.31 -0.31 -6.70
C LYS A 56 -4.05 -1.05 -7.14
N ALA A 57 -3.07 -1.24 -6.25
CA ALA A 57 -1.85 -1.97 -6.55
C ALA A 57 -2.03 -3.50 -6.56
N LEU A 58 -2.94 -4.02 -5.72
CA LEU A 58 -3.11 -5.46 -5.48
C LEU A 58 -3.30 -6.31 -6.75
N PRO A 59 -4.11 -5.94 -7.76
CA PRO A 59 -4.30 -6.77 -8.95
C PRO A 59 -3.02 -7.07 -9.72
N PHE A 60 -2.04 -6.16 -9.69
CA PHE A 60 -0.75 -6.31 -10.37
C PHE A 60 0.21 -7.25 -9.63
N LYS A 61 -0.06 -7.50 -8.34
CA LYS A 61 0.75 -8.29 -7.43
C LYS A 61 -0.11 -9.24 -6.59
N ILE A 62 -1.13 -9.82 -7.23
CA ILE A 62 -2.12 -10.68 -6.55
C ILE A 62 -1.50 -11.94 -5.94
N LEU A 63 -0.37 -12.40 -6.48
CA LEU A 63 0.38 -13.54 -5.95
C LEU A 63 1.52 -13.14 -4.99
N ASP A 64 1.69 -11.85 -4.71
CA ASP A 64 2.73 -11.36 -3.81
C ASP A 64 2.18 -11.25 -2.38
N ARG A 65 2.79 -11.99 -1.45
CA ARG A 65 2.45 -11.96 -0.02
C ARG A 65 2.51 -10.55 0.57
N ASN A 66 3.48 -9.73 0.15
CA ASN A 66 3.67 -8.40 0.71
C ASN A 66 2.52 -7.44 0.34
N ALA A 67 1.95 -7.59 -0.85
CA ALA A 67 0.82 -6.77 -1.29
C ALA A 67 -0.42 -7.00 -0.39
N TRP A 68 -0.70 -8.26 -0.08
CA TRP A 68 -1.76 -8.64 0.87
C TRP A 68 -1.46 -8.19 2.30
N ASN A 69 -0.23 -8.40 2.79
CA ASN A 69 0.18 -7.97 4.13
C ASN A 69 0.04 -6.46 4.33
N ASN A 70 0.48 -5.66 3.36
CA ASN A 70 0.34 -4.21 3.43
C ASN A 70 -1.13 -3.80 3.53
N LEU A 71 -2.01 -4.43 2.75
CA LEU A 71 -3.45 -4.14 2.79
C LEU A 71 -4.07 -4.55 4.13
N ILE A 72 -3.71 -5.72 4.68
CA ILE A 72 -4.15 -6.20 5.99
C ILE A 72 -3.70 -5.25 7.10
N LEU A 73 -2.44 -4.83 7.08
CA LEU A 73 -1.89 -3.89 8.06
C LEU A 73 -2.58 -2.53 7.98
N ALA A 74 -2.86 -2.02 6.78
CA ALA A 74 -3.60 -0.77 6.61
C ALA A 74 -5.02 -0.88 7.19
N HIS A 75 -5.74 -1.97 6.93
CA HIS A 75 -7.08 -2.20 7.52
C HIS A 75 -7.05 -2.35 9.04
N ARG A 76 -6.03 -3.02 9.59
CA ARG A 76 -5.81 -3.10 11.04
C ARG A 76 -5.53 -1.72 11.66
N GLY A 77 -4.73 -0.89 10.99
CA GLY A 77 -4.48 0.49 11.41
C GLY A 77 -5.76 1.36 11.45
N MET A 78 -6.74 1.07 10.58
CA MET A 78 -8.07 1.71 10.64
C MET A 78 -8.96 1.19 11.80
N GLY A 79 -8.54 0.16 12.53
CA GLY A 79 -9.40 -0.55 13.49
C GLY A 79 -10.39 -1.54 12.83
N ASN A 80 -10.27 -1.76 11.51
CA ASN A 80 -11.19 -2.60 10.74
C ASN A 80 -10.76 -4.08 10.79
N SER A 81 -10.75 -4.66 12.00
CA SER A 81 -10.29 -6.04 12.24
C SER A 81 -11.08 -7.08 11.46
N GLN A 82 -12.40 -6.88 11.27
CA GLN A 82 -13.24 -7.78 10.47
C GLN A 82 -12.81 -7.83 9.00
N GLU A 83 -12.56 -6.65 8.42
CA GLU A 83 -12.14 -6.53 7.02
C GLU A 83 -10.75 -7.15 6.81
N ALA A 84 -9.84 -6.95 7.76
CA ALA A 84 -8.52 -7.57 7.73
C ALA A 84 -8.58 -9.11 7.71
N GLU A 85 -9.49 -9.73 8.46
CA GLU A 85 -9.70 -11.18 8.44
C GLU A 85 -10.36 -11.66 7.13
N MET A 86 -11.27 -10.87 6.54
CA MET A 86 -11.80 -11.19 5.20
C MET A 86 -10.70 -11.16 4.14
N ILE A 87 -9.81 -10.17 4.19
CA ILE A 87 -8.69 -10.05 3.25
C ILE A 87 -7.72 -11.23 3.39
N LYS A 88 -7.43 -11.70 4.61
CA LYS A 88 -6.63 -12.91 4.82
C LYS A 88 -7.25 -14.16 4.20
N LYS A 89 -8.55 -14.38 4.43
CA LYS A 89 -9.28 -15.51 3.83
C LYS A 89 -9.20 -15.45 2.31
N LYS A 90 -9.39 -14.26 1.74
CA LYS A 90 -9.26 -14.04 0.30
C LYS A 90 -7.85 -14.34 -0.20
N ALA A 91 -6.80 -13.92 0.51
CA ALA A 91 -5.42 -14.25 0.16
C ALA A 91 -5.16 -15.77 0.16
N GLN A 92 -5.74 -16.50 1.13
CA GLN A 92 -5.65 -17.96 1.22
C GLN A 92 -6.31 -18.67 0.04
N GLU A 93 -7.40 -18.11 -0.52
CA GLU A 93 -8.01 -18.64 -1.76
C GLU A 93 -7.05 -18.59 -2.96
N PHE A 94 -6.12 -17.63 -2.97
CA PHE A 94 -5.03 -17.55 -3.96
C PHE A 94 -3.79 -18.38 -3.56
N GLY A 95 -3.86 -19.17 -2.49
CA GLY A 95 -2.73 -19.95 -1.96
C GLY A 95 -1.68 -19.10 -1.23
N ILE A 96 -2.00 -17.86 -0.88
CA ILE A 96 -1.08 -16.93 -0.23
C ILE A 96 -1.29 -16.97 1.30
N ILE A 97 -0.21 -17.25 2.03
CA ILE A 97 -0.20 -17.29 3.50
C ILE A 97 0.23 -15.92 4.04
N VAL A 98 -0.65 -15.24 4.78
CA VAL A 98 -0.53 -13.86 5.28
C VAL A 98 -1.06 -13.71 6.71
#